data_AF-A0A2N9H9M5-F1
#
_entry.id   AF-A0A2N9H9M5-F1
#
_cell.length_a   1.000
_cell.length_b   1.000
_cell.length_c   1.000
_cell.angle_alpha   90.00
_cell.angle_beta   90.00
_cell.angle_gamma   90.00
#
_symmetry.space_group_name_H-M   'P 1'
#
loop_
_entity.id
_entity.type
_entity.pdbx_description
1 polymer ?
#
loop_
_entity_poly.entity_id
_entity_poly.type
_entity_poly.pdbx_seq_one_letter_code
_entity_poly.pdbx_strand_id
1 'polypeptide(L)'
;MESETPTPTPPSAAAIHPGIAPISYLLGTWRGQGEGGFPTINSFSYGEELHFSHHSSKPVIAYTQKTWKLQSGEPMHAESGYWRPRPDGTIEVVISQSTGLVEVLKGAYNAEEKVIRLQSELVGNASKHKLFRPLGVNASGLPEN
;
A
#
# COMPACT_ATOMS: atom_id res chain seq x y z
N MET A 1 23.45 -13.40 45.66
CA MET A 1 22.73 -12.19 45.25
C MET A 1 22.69 -12.24 43.73
N GLU A 2 21.74 -12.98 43.17
CA GLU A 2 21.55 -13.03 41.71
C GLU A 2 20.95 -11.71 41.24
N SER A 3 21.67 -11.04 40.35
CA SER A 3 21.20 -9.92 39.55
C SER A 3 20.37 -10.46 38.38
N GLU A 4 19.04 -10.41 38.47
CA GLU A 4 18.18 -10.61 37.31
C GLU A 4 18.29 -9.40 36.37
N THR A 5 18.66 -9.67 35.11
CA THR A 5 18.57 -8.70 34.02
C THR A 5 17.10 -8.61 33.58
N PRO A 6 16.52 -7.40 33.40
CA PRO A 6 15.15 -7.30 32.91
C PRO A 6 15.09 -7.75 31.45
N THR A 7 14.32 -8.80 31.19
CA THR A 7 13.99 -9.30 29.86
C THR A 7 13.36 -8.19 29.03
N PRO A 8 13.78 -7.94 27.77
CA PRO A 8 13.14 -6.94 26.93
C PRO A 8 11.69 -7.36 26.67
N THR A 9 10.74 -6.51 27.07
CA THR A 9 9.32 -6.68 26.76
C THR A 9 9.17 -6.76 25.23
N PRO A 10 8.52 -7.80 24.68
CA PRO A 10 8.26 -7.86 23.25
C PRO A 10 7.42 -6.65 22.84
N PRO A 11 7.62 -6.07 21.64
CA PRO A 11 6.81 -4.95 21.18
C PRO A 11 5.34 -5.36 21.23
N SER A 12 4.57 -4.63 22.03
CA SER A 12 3.12 -4.77 22.15
C SER A 12 2.52 -4.81 20.75
N ALA A 13 1.67 -5.81 20.48
CA ALA A 13 0.84 -5.83 19.27
C ALA A 13 0.13 -4.48 19.18
N ALA A 14 0.62 -3.61 18.29
CA ALA A 14 0.26 -2.22 18.28
C ALA A 14 -1.27 -2.10 18.17
N ALA A 15 -1.90 -1.38 19.09
CA ALA A 15 -3.35 -1.22 19.09
C ALA A 15 -3.83 -0.72 17.72
N ILE A 16 -4.85 -1.39 17.16
CA ILE A 16 -5.42 -1.06 15.86
C ILE A 16 -6.14 0.29 15.97
N HIS A 17 -5.87 1.20 15.05
CA HIS A 17 -6.53 2.51 15.02
C HIS A 17 -8.04 2.34 14.72
N PRO A 18 -8.97 3.00 15.44
CA PRO A 18 -10.41 2.83 15.23
C PRO A 18 -10.87 3.06 13.78
N GLY A 19 -10.27 4.04 13.11
CA GLY A 19 -10.55 4.34 11.70
C GLY A 19 -10.23 3.21 10.70
N ILE A 20 -9.34 2.27 11.03
CA ILE A 20 -9.04 1.10 10.17
C ILE A 20 -9.59 -0.20 10.72
N ALA A 21 -10.12 -0.21 11.95
CA ALA A 21 -10.65 -1.41 12.60
C ALA A 21 -11.65 -2.19 11.72
N PRO A 22 -12.57 -1.55 10.97
CA PRO A 22 -13.51 -2.24 10.09
C PRO A 22 -12.87 -3.06 8.96
N ILE A 23 -11.64 -2.69 8.54
CA ILE A 23 -10.89 -3.38 7.46
C ILE A 23 -9.60 -4.02 7.98
N SER A 24 -9.48 -4.19 9.30
CA SER A 24 -8.28 -4.75 9.94
C SER A 24 -8.02 -6.22 9.57
N TYR A 25 -9.01 -6.93 9.02
CA TYR A 25 -8.86 -8.27 8.50
C TYR A 25 -7.89 -8.35 7.30
N LEU A 26 -7.54 -7.23 6.68
CA LEU A 26 -6.53 -7.18 5.62
C LEU A 26 -5.09 -7.25 6.16
N LEU A 27 -4.86 -6.89 7.43
CA LEU A 27 -3.53 -6.73 7.99
C LEU A 27 -2.75 -8.05 7.97
N GLY A 28 -1.46 -7.96 7.64
CA GLY A 28 -0.56 -9.09 7.56
C GLY A 28 -0.01 -9.31 6.15
N THR A 29 0.59 -10.49 5.96
CA THR A 29 1.20 -10.90 4.70
C THR A 29 0.34 -11.96 4.03
N TRP A 30 0.01 -11.74 2.76
CA TRP A 30 -0.72 -12.67 1.91
C TRP A 30 0.21 -13.13 0.81
N ARG A 31 0.25 -14.43 0.52
CA ARG A 31 0.99 -15.00 -0.60
C ARG A 31 0.08 -15.89 -1.41
N GLY A 32 0.23 -15.81 -2.72
CA GLY A 32 -0.57 -16.59 -3.65
C GLY A 32 0.06 -16.66 -5.04
N GLN A 33 -0.74 -17.15 -5.98
CA GLN A 33 -0.43 -17.18 -7.39
C GLN A 33 -1.61 -16.59 -8.15
N GLY A 34 -1.33 -15.91 -9.26
CA GLY A 34 -2.33 -15.33 -10.13
C GLY A 34 -2.05 -15.65 -11.60
N GLU A 35 -3.03 -15.35 -12.43
CA GLU A 35 -2.94 -15.43 -13.88
C GLU A 35 -3.25 -14.06 -14.48
N GLY A 36 -2.35 -13.58 -15.34
CA GLY A 36 -2.50 -12.34 -16.09
C GLY A 36 -2.66 -12.64 -17.57
N GLY A 37 -3.46 -11.82 -18.25
CA GLY A 37 -3.65 -11.90 -19.69
C GLY A 37 -4.30 -10.63 -20.22
N PHE A 38 -3.99 -10.28 -21.46
CA PHE A 38 -4.61 -9.15 -22.17
C PHE A 38 -4.78 -9.55 -23.64
N PRO A 39 -5.75 -9.02 -24.40
CA PRO A 39 -5.97 -9.47 -25.79
C PRO A 39 -4.73 -9.45 -26.70
N THR A 40 -3.71 -8.66 -26.38
CA THR A 40 -2.47 -8.54 -27.16
C THR A 40 -1.27 -9.32 -26.59
N ILE A 41 -1.42 -10.04 -25.47
CA ILE A 41 -0.36 -10.84 -24.84
C ILE A 41 -0.90 -12.21 -24.43
N ASN A 42 -0.06 -13.24 -24.51
CA ASN A 42 -0.42 -14.56 -24.00
C ASN A 42 -0.66 -14.52 -22.49
N SER A 43 -1.56 -15.39 -22.03
CA SER A 43 -1.74 -15.60 -20.59
C SER A 43 -0.42 -16.05 -19.94
N PHE A 44 -0.16 -15.56 -18.73
CA PHE A 44 1.01 -15.89 -17.94
C PHE A 44 0.62 -16.07 -16.47
N SER A 45 1.33 -16.95 -15.77
CA SER A 45 1.15 -17.16 -14.33
C SER A 45 2.26 -16.46 -13.54
N TYR A 46 1.92 -15.91 -12.38
CA TYR A 46 2.86 -15.21 -11.52
C TYR A 46 2.65 -15.58 -10.06
N GLY A 47 3.72 -15.50 -9.27
CA GLY A 47 3.63 -15.51 -7.81
C GLY A 47 3.41 -14.09 -7.30
N GLU A 48 2.69 -13.95 -6.20
CA GLU A 48 2.34 -12.66 -5.62
C GLU A 48 2.46 -12.68 -4.10
N GLU A 49 2.94 -11.58 -3.54
CA GLU A 49 2.91 -11.29 -2.12
C GLU A 49 2.38 -9.88 -1.88
N LEU A 50 1.37 -9.80 -1.02
CA LEU A 50 0.81 -8.56 -0.51
C LEU A 50 1.20 -8.41 0.95
N HIS A 51 1.51 -7.20 1.36
CA HIS A 51 1.75 -6.87 2.76
C HIS A 51 0.96 -5.63 3.15
N PHE A 52 0.13 -5.78 4.18
CA PHE A 52 -0.68 -4.72 4.76
C PHE A 52 -0.22 -4.47 6.19
N SER A 53 0.26 -3.25 6.44
CA SER A 53 0.70 -2.81 7.77
C SER A 53 0.02 -1.52 8.19
N HIS A 54 0.02 -1.22 9.48
CA HIS A 54 -0.51 0.04 9.97
C HIS A 54 0.38 0.64 11.05
N HIS A 55 0.19 1.93 11.26
CA HIS A 55 0.69 2.62 12.44
C HIS A 55 -0.50 2.91 13.36
N SER A 56 -0.38 2.70 14.67
CA SER A 56 -1.49 2.87 15.62
C SER A 56 -2.05 4.30 15.67
N SER A 57 -1.25 5.30 15.28
CA SER A 57 -1.64 6.72 15.29
C SER A 57 -2.22 7.25 13.98
N LYS A 58 -2.38 6.43 12.94
CA LYS A 58 -2.86 6.89 11.62
C LYS A 58 -4.04 6.05 11.14
N PRO A 59 -5.12 6.67 10.62
CA PRO A 59 -6.27 5.96 10.03
C PRO A 59 -5.98 5.48 8.60
N VAL A 60 -4.83 4.84 8.37
CA VAL A 60 -4.43 4.34 7.06
C VAL A 60 -3.74 2.99 7.17
N ILE A 61 -3.88 2.17 6.14
CA ILE A 61 -3.13 0.92 5.98
C ILE A 61 -2.08 1.15 4.89
N ALA A 62 -0.81 0.95 5.21
CA ALA A 62 0.27 0.86 4.25
C ALA A 62 0.18 -0.48 3.50
N TYR A 63 0.32 -0.41 2.19
CA TYR A 63 0.18 -1.55 1.28
C TYR A 63 1.41 -1.66 0.39
N THR A 64 1.91 -2.88 0.21
CA THR A 64 2.91 -3.21 -0.80
C THR A 64 2.57 -4.53 -1.47
N GLN A 65 2.72 -4.59 -2.78
CA GLN A 65 2.60 -5.78 -3.60
C GLN A 65 3.90 -5.98 -4.36
N LYS A 66 4.35 -7.24 -4.42
CA LYS A 66 5.40 -7.67 -5.35
C LYS A 66 4.97 -8.95 -6.07
N THR A 67 5.28 -9.03 -7.36
CA THR A 67 5.04 -10.22 -8.17
C THR A 67 6.35 -10.74 -8.75
N TRP A 68 6.38 -12.02 -9.10
CA TRP A 68 7.52 -12.67 -9.72
C TRP A 68 7.09 -13.77 -10.69
N LYS A 69 7.94 -14.07 -11.67
CA LYS A 69 7.73 -15.22 -12.55
C LYS A 69 7.84 -16.52 -11.74
N LEU A 70 6.88 -17.42 -11.86
CA LEU A 70 6.87 -18.67 -11.08
C LEU A 70 8.10 -19.56 -11.34
N GLN A 71 8.58 -19.58 -12.59
CA GLN A 71 9.65 -20.47 -13.03
C GLN A 71 11.04 -19.96 -12.65
N SER A 72 11.29 -18.66 -12.83
CA SER A 72 12.62 -18.06 -12.66
C SER A 72 12.77 -17.26 -11.36
N GLY A 73 11.67 -16.90 -10.69
CA GLY A 73 11.70 -16.00 -9.53
C GLY A 73 12.04 -14.55 -9.87
N GLU A 74 12.18 -14.21 -11.16
CA GLU A 74 12.47 -12.84 -11.58
C GLU A 74 11.34 -11.88 -11.16
N PRO A 75 11.66 -10.72 -10.57
CA PRO A 75 10.67 -9.70 -10.24
C PRO A 75 9.89 -9.23 -11.47
N MET A 76 8.59 -9.01 -11.30
CA MET A 76 7.67 -8.49 -12.31
C MET A 76 7.08 -7.14 -11.85
N HIS A 77 5.75 -7.02 -11.86
CA HIS A 77 5.04 -5.83 -11.38
C HIS A 77 5.19 -5.69 -9.87
N ALA A 78 5.32 -4.44 -9.41
CA ALA A 78 5.25 -4.10 -7.99
C ALA A 78 4.47 -2.80 -7.84
N GLU A 79 3.73 -2.69 -6.75
CA GLU A 79 3.03 -1.46 -6.39
C GLU A 79 3.04 -1.26 -4.88
N SER A 80 2.85 -0.02 -4.47
CA SER A 80 2.77 0.34 -3.07
C SER A 80 1.95 1.61 -2.88
N GLY A 81 1.40 1.76 -1.69
CA GLY A 81 0.50 2.87 -1.43
C GLY A 81 -0.21 2.81 -0.08
N TYR A 82 -1.34 3.50 -0.02
CA TYR A 82 -2.14 3.61 1.20
C TYR A 82 -3.62 3.39 0.94
N TRP A 83 -4.23 2.59 1.81
CA TRP A 83 -5.68 2.40 1.88
C TRP A 83 -6.23 3.27 3.01
N ARG A 84 -7.25 4.07 2.70
CA ARG A 84 -7.74 5.18 3.54
C ARG A 84 -9.25 5.03 3.74
N PRO A 85 -9.69 4.14 4.65
CA PRO A 85 -11.11 3.99 4.97
C PRO A 85 -11.65 5.23 5.70
N ARG A 86 -12.94 5.50 5.52
CA ARG A 86 -13.67 6.55 6.24
C ARG A 86 -14.81 5.94 7.07
N PRO A 87 -15.26 6.63 8.13
CA PRO A 87 -16.35 6.14 8.99
C PRO A 87 -17.70 5.99 8.27
N ASP A 88 -17.89 6.63 7.12
CA ASP A 88 -19.11 6.57 6.31
C ASP A 88 -19.17 5.34 5.39
N GLY A 89 -18.22 4.40 5.51
CA GLY A 89 -18.14 3.19 4.69
C GLY A 89 -17.43 3.40 3.35
N THR A 90 -16.95 4.61 3.05
CA THR A 90 -16.16 4.86 1.84
C THR A 90 -14.68 4.57 2.04
N ILE A 91 -13.96 4.31 0.95
CA ILE A 91 -12.52 4.07 0.96
C ILE A 91 -11.85 4.72 -0.24
N GLU A 92 -10.66 5.26 0.01
CA GLU A 92 -9.75 5.77 -1.02
C GLU A 92 -8.47 4.95 -0.99
N VAL A 93 -7.97 4.54 -2.15
CA VAL A 93 -6.69 3.84 -2.29
C VAL A 93 -5.81 4.64 -3.23
N VAL A 94 -4.60 4.97 -2.78
CA VAL A 94 -3.62 5.71 -3.57
C VAL A 94 -2.39 4.84 -3.73
N ILE A 95 -2.02 4.52 -4.97
CA ILE A 95 -0.90 3.62 -5.27
C ILE A 95 0.04 4.22 -6.32
N SER A 96 1.29 3.78 -6.24
CA SER A 96 2.30 3.93 -7.29
C SER A 96 2.76 2.57 -7.76
N GLN A 97 2.92 2.42 -9.07
CA GLN A 97 3.32 1.18 -9.73
C GLN A 97 4.74 1.31 -10.28
N SER A 98 5.49 0.20 -10.30
CA SER A 98 6.85 0.13 -10.83
C SER A 98 6.96 0.48 -12.33
N THR A 99 5.82 0.48 -13.04
CA THR A 99 5.66 0.88 -14.45
C THR A 99 5.62 2.39 -14.65
N GLY A 100 5.71 3.20 -13.58
CA GLY A 100 5.63 4.66 -13.65
C GLY A 100 4.20 5.21 -13.69
N LEU A 101 3.22 4.40 -13.26
CA LEU A 101 1.83 4.81 -13.08
C LEU A 101 1.55 5.16 -11.62
N VAL A 102 0.64 6.11 -11.43
CA VAL A 102 -0.01 6.37 -10.13
C VAL A 102 -1.51 6.27 -10.32
N GLU A 103 -2.20 5.75 -9.33
CA GLU A 103 -3.65 5.58 -9.38
C GLU A 103 -4.31 6.08 -8.10
N VAL A 104 -5.47 6.70 -8.25
CA VAL A 104 -6.42 6.95 -7.17
C VAL A 104 -7.65 6.10 -7.45
N LEU A 105 -7.94 5.17 -6.55
CA LEU A 105 -9.15 4.37 -6.56
C LEU A 105 -10.09 4.85 -5.46
N LYS A 106 -11.40 4.85 -5.73
CA LYS A 106 -12.43 5.12 -4.73
C LYS A 106 -13.50 4.03 -4.74
N GLY A 107 -14.16 3.89 -3.62
CA GLY A 107 -15.36 3.10 -3.53
C GLY A 107 -15.82 2.91 -2.10
N ALA A 108 -16.29 1.70 -1.77
CA ALA A 108 -16.90 1.39 -0.50
C ALA A 108 -16.44 0.03 0.03
N TYR A 109 -16.50 -0.13 1.35
CA TYR A 109 -16.24 -1.39 2.03
C TYR A 109 -17.45 -1.85 2.84
N ASN A 110 -17.66 -3.16 2.88
CA ASN A 110 -18.57 -3.83 3.81
C ASN A 110 -17.71 -4.67 4.77
N ALA A 111 -17.69 -4.27 6.04
CA ALA A 111 -16.88 -4.93 7.07
C ALA A 111 -17.42 -6.32 7.46
N GLU A 112 -18.74 -6.51 7.40
CA GLU A 112 -19.41 -7.77 7.74
C GLU A 112 -19.15 -8.83 6.66
N GLU A 113 -19.35 -8.45 5.40
CA GLU A 113 -19.12 -9.33 4.25
C GLU A 113 -17.64 -9.45 3.87
N LYS A 114 -16.77 -8.61 4.44
CA LYS A 114 -15.35 -8.49 4.08
C LYS A 114 -15.13 -8.22 2.59
N VAL A 115 -15.98 -7.37 2.03
CA VAL A 115 -15.96 -6.99 0.62
C VAL A 115 -15.51 -5.55 0.48
N ILE A 116 -14.60 -5.29 -0.44
CA ILE A 116 -14.18 -3.94 -0.81
C ILE A 116 -14.37 -3.79 -2.32
N ARG A 117 -15.07 -2.74 -2.73
CA ARG A 117 -15.31 -2.40 -4.14
C ARG A 117 -14.58 -1.11 -4.44
N LEU A 118 -13.75 -1.13 -5.47
CA LEU A 118 -12.94 -0.01 -5.91
C LEU A 118 -13.15 0.23 -7.40
N GLN A 119 -13.11 1.50 -7.79
CA GLN A 119 -13.09 1.95 -9.16
C GLN A 119 -11.96 2.96 -9.33
N SER A 120 -11.30 2.92 -10.48
CA SER A 120 -10.27 3.88 -10.85
C SER A 120 -10.90 5.25 -11.11
N GLU A 121 -10.47 6.26 -10.38
CA GLU A 121 -10.91 7.65 -10.55
C GLU A 121 -9.86 8.51 -11.27
N LEU A 122 -8.58 8.21 -11.06
CA LEU A 122 -7.49 8.91 -11.68
C LEU A 122 -6.34 7.94 -11.96
N VAL A 123 -5.80 8.01 -13.18
CA VAL A 123 -4.54 7.37 -13.56
C VAL A 123 -3.58 8.43 -14.07
N GLY A 124 -2.43 8.54 -13.42
CA GLY A 124 -1.33 9.38 -13.85
C GLY A 124 -0.19 8.55 -14.44
N ASN A 125 0.41 9.01 -15.54
CA ASN A 125 1.58 8.36 -16.13
C ASN A 125 2.77 9.33 -16.10
N ALA A 126 3.82 8.97 -15.37
CA ALA A 126 5.00 9.81 -15.16
C ALA A 126 5.66 10.28 -16.47
N SER A 127 5.60 9.47 -17.53
CA SER A 127 6.19 9.81 -18.84
C SER A 127 5.32 10.72 -19.71
N LYS A 128 4.03 10.87 -19.39
CA LYS A 128 3.07 11.66 -20.18
C LYS A 128 2.66 12.98 -19.52
N HIS A 129 3.19 13.29 -18.35
CA HIS A 129 2.88 14.53 -17.65
C HIS A 129 3.80 15.66 -18.12
N LYS A 130 3.19 16.70 -18.70
CA LYS A 130 3.85 17.97 -18.98
C LYS A 130 4.19 18.61 -17.62
N LEU A 131 5.46 18.89 -17.38
CA LEU A 131 6.01 19.47 -16.14
C LEU A 131 5.06 20.55 -15.57
N PHE A 132 4.37 20.24 -14.47
CA PHE A 132 3.81 21.29 -13.63
C PHE A 132 5.01 21.90 -12.92
N ARG A 133 5.44 23.09 -13.35
CA ARG A 133 6.55 23.81 -12.70
C ARG A 133 6.27 23.83 -11.19
N PRO A 134 7.10 23.21 -10.34
CA PRO A 134 6.95 23.39 -8.92
C PRO A 134 7.17 24.88 -8.63
N LEU A 135 6.22 25.51 -7.92
CA LEU A 135 6.49 26.77 -7.24
C LEU A 135 7.60 26.45 -6.23
N GLY A 136 8.84 26.75 -6.59
CA GLY A 136 9.98 26.59 -5.72
C GLY A 136 9.80 27.45 -4.48
N VAL A 137 9.74 26.82 -3.31
CA VAL A 137 9.97 27.52 -2.06
C VAL A 137 11.48 27.55 -1.88
N ASN A 138 12.10 28.70 -2.16
CA ASN A 138 13.48 28.96 -1.75
C ASN A 138 13.49 29.05 -0.22
N ALA A 139 14.07 28.06 0.45
CA ALA A 139 14.53 28.23 1.82
C ALA A 139 15.96 28.80 1.77
N SER A 140 16.07 30.13 1.67
CA SER A 140 17.33 30.83 1.95
C SER A 140 17.31 31.26 3.41
N GLY A 141 18.21 30.71 4.22
CA GLY A 141 18.41 31.18 5.59
C GLY A 141 19.11 30.18 6.49
N LEU A 142 20.42 30.01 6.32
CA LEU A 142 21.31 29.72 7.44
C LEU A 142 22.47 30.72 7.36
N PRO A 143 22.74 31.52 8.41
CA PRO A 143 23.94 32.32 8.45
C PRO A 143 25.15 31.39 8.63
N GLU A 144 26.17 31.57 7.79
CA GLU A 144 27.49 31.00 8.04
C GLU A 144 28.09 31.67 9.29
N ASN A 145 28.69 30.85 10.14
CA ASN A 145 29.49 31.27 11.30
C ASN A 145 30.96 31.21 10.93
#